data_AF-A0A956J7U8-F1
#
_entry.id   AF-A0A956J7U8-F1
#
_cell.length_a   1.000
_cell.length_b   1.000
_cell.length_c   1.000
_cell.angle_alpha   90.00
_cell.angle_beta   90.00
_cell.angle_gamma   90.00
#
_symmetry.space_group_name_H-M   'P 1'
#
loop_
_entity.id
_entity.type
_entity.pdbx_description
1 polymer ?
#
loop_
_entity_poly.entity_id
_entity_poly.type
_entity_poly.pdbx_seq_one_letter_code
_entity_poly.pdbx_strand_id
1 'polypeptide(L)'
;MQVNVQKLSPVLVEFDVEIESGRVQDELNKAYTALSKSARIKGFRKGKAPRQVLQRMFGPRVAADVAQKLVDESFPKVVSEQQVQPVNNPAIEPAELKQGAPFSYKARFEVVPEIESVE
;
A
#
# COMPACT_ATOMS: atom_id res chain seq x y z
N MET A 1 4.49 10.50 -5.93
CA MET A 1 3.64 10.12 -4.77
C MET A 1 2.90 11.36 -4.35
N GLN A 2 1.58 11.28 -4.15
CA GLN A 2 0.75 12.42 -3.78
C GLN A 2 0.05 12.09 -2.46
N VAL A 3 0.04 13.04 -1.52
CA VAL A 3 -0.57 12.88 -0.20
C VAL A 3 -1.57 14.01 -0.03
N ASN A 4 -2.82 13.65 0.23
CA ASN A 4 -3.87 14.57 0.61
C ASN A 4 -4.26 14.32 2.07
N VAL A 5 -4.42 15.39 2.83
CA VAL A 5 -4.66 15.34 4.28
C VAL A 5 -6.01 15.93 4.56
N GLN A 6 -6.88 15.16 5.20
CA GLN A 6 -8.20 15.61 5.63
C GLN A 6 -8.29 15.53 7.14
N LYS A 7 -8.49 16.68 7.80
CA LYS A 7 -8.85 16.72 9.23
C LYS A 7 -10.36 16.53 9.35
N LEU A 8 -10.79 15.37 9.84
CA LEU A 8 -12.20 15.04 10.02
C LEU A 8 -12.74 15.55 11.37
N SER A 9 -11.89 15.63 12.38
CA SER A 9 -12.20 16.04 13.76
C SER A 9 -10.93 16.59 14.43
N PRO A 10 -10.99 17.28 15.58
CA PRO A 10 -9.79 17.77 16.28
C PRO A 10 -8.77 16.66 16.60
N VAL A 11 -9.25 15.43 16.74
CA VAL A 11 -8.44 14.24 17.03
C VAL A 11 -8.36 13.26 15.86
N LEU A 12 -9.17 13.40 14.82
CA LEU A 12 -9.26 12.41 13.73
C LEU A 12 -8.73 12.99 12.42
N VAL A 13 -7.73 12.32 11.85
CA VAL A 13 -7.09 12.69 10.58
C VAL A 13 -7.20 11.52 9.61
N GLU A 14 -7.55 11.82 8.36
CA GLU A 14 -7.54 10.89 7.23
C GLU A 14 -6.44 11.32 6.25
N PHE A 15 -5.53 10.41 5.93
CA PHE A 15 -4.56 10.56 4.86
C PHE A 15 -5.02 9.78 3.64
N ASP A 16 -5.22 10.49 2.54
CA ASP A 16 -5.38 9.92 1.21
C ASP A 16 -4.01 9.89 0.52
N VAL A 17 -3.44 8.72 0.34
CA VAL A 17 -2.13 8.57 -0.30
C VAL A 17 -2.31 7.93 -1.67
N GLU A 18 -1.77 8.58 -2.69
CA GLU A 18 -1.75 8.09 -4.07
C GLU A 18 -0.32 7.76 -4.51
N ILE A 19 -0.15 6.51 -4.95
CA ILE A 19 1.09 5.96 -5.47
C ILE A 19 0.95 5.80 -6.98
N GLU A 20 1.91 6.38 -7.70
CA GLU A 20 1.97 6.34 -9.17
C GLU A 20 2.05 4.90 -9.70
N SER A 21 1.41 4.67 -10.85
CA SER A 21 1.34 3.36 -11.50
C SER A 21 2.72 2.78 -11.83
N GLY A 22 3.73 3.62 -12.11
CA GLY A 22 5.11 3.16 -12.36
C GLY A 22 5.69 2.39 -11.17
N ARG A 23 5.59 2.95 -9.95
CA ARG A 23 6.08 2.31 -8.73
C ARG A 23 5.30 1.03 -8.40
N VAL A 24 3.99 1.04 -8.65
CA VAL A 24 3.13 -0.15 -8.49
C VAL A 24 3.57 -1.27 -9.44
N GLN A 25 3.83 -0.96 -10.71
CA GLN A 25 4.29 -1.93 -11.70
C GLN A 25 5.65 -2.53 -11.34
N ASP A 26 6.58 -1.72 -10.82
CA ASP A 26 7.89 -2.19 -10.38
C ASP A 26 7.77 -3.18 -9.22
N GLU A 27 6.96 -2.88 -8.20
CA GLU A 27 6.73 -3.79 -7.08
C GLU A 27 5.99 -5.07 -7.51
N LEU A 28 4.99 -4.96 -8.39
CA LEU A 28 4.35 -6.14 -9.00
C LEU A 28 5.36 -7.00 -9.75
N ASN A 29 6.23 -6.41 -10.57
CA ASN A 29 7.26 -7.13 -11.31
C ASN A 29 8.23 -7.86 -10.37
N LYS A 30 8.64 -7.22 -9.26
CA LYS A 30 9.48 -7.85 -8.23
C LYS A 30 8.75 -9.00 -7.56
N ALA A 31 7.48 -8.82 -7.18
CA ALA A 31 6.66 -9.85 -6.55
C ALA A 31 6.47 -11.07 -7.46
N TYR A 32 6.14 -10.87 -8.74
CA TYR A 32 6.04 -11.97 -9.71
C TYR A 32 7.38 -12.67 -9.95
N THR A 33 8.49 -11.93 -9.94
CA THR A 33 9.84 -12.52 -10.09
C THR A 33 10.20 -13.38 -8.88
N ALA A 34 9.94 -12.89 -7.66
CA ALA A 34 10.14 -13.66 -6.43
C ALA A 34 9.24 -14.91 -6.40
N LEU A 35 7.97 -14.74 -6.75
CA LEU A 35 7.00 -15.83 -6.82
C LEU A 35 7.39 -16.87 -7.86
N SER A 36 7.90 -16.47 -9.03
CA SER A 36 8.34 -17.42 -10.07
C SER A 36 9.39 -18.40 -9.55
N LYS A 37 10.29 -17.95 -8.67
CA LYS A 37 11.37 -18.76 -8.08
C LYS A 37 10.85 -19.76 -7.06
N SER A 38 9.80 -19.42 -6.31
CA SER A 38 9.26 -20.26 -5.23
C SER A 38 8.10 -21.15 -5.70
N ALA A 39 7.28 -20.68 -6.65
CA ALA A 39 6.06 -21.33 -7.09
C ALA A 39 6.34 -22.67 -7.80
N ARG A 40 5.59 -23.69 -7.37
CA ARG A 40 5.51 -25.00 -8.04
C ARG A 40 4.20 -25.02 -8.84
N ILE A 41 4.31 -24.86 -10.16
CA ILE A 41 3.16 -24.91 -11.06
C ILE A 41 3.19 -26.24 -11.80
N LYS A 42 2.08 -26.99 -11.77
CA LYS A 42 1.95 -28.26 -12.47
C LYS A 42 2.21 -28.05 -13.97
N GLY A 43 3.13 -28.84 -14.54
CA GLY A 43 3.53 -28.74 -15.95
C GLY A 43 4.74 -27.84 -16.23
N PHE A 44 5.21 -27.05 -15.25
CA PHE A 44 6.41 -26.21 -15.40
C PHE A 44 7.48 -26.59 -14.39
N ARG A 45 8.73 -26.62 -14.85
CA ARG A 45 9.89 -26.72 -13.94
C ARG A 45 9.89 -25.50 -13.01
N LYS A 46 10.14 -25.71 -11.71
CA LYS A 46 10.26 -24.64 -10.70
C LYS A 46 11.12 -23.49 -11.24
N GLY A 47 10.63 -22.25 -11.16
CA GLY A 47 11.37 -21.09 -11.69
C GLY A 47 11.11 -20.75 -13.17
N LYS A 48 10.46 -21.63 -13.94
CA LYS A 48 10.33 -21.49 -15.41
C LYS A 48 8.87 -21.39 -15.89
N ALA A 49 7.95 -21.07 -14.99
CA ALA A 49 6.57 -20.81 -15.37
C ALA A 49 6.43 -19.44 -16.07
N PRO A 50 5.70 -19.34 -17.19
CA PRO A 50 5.42 -18.07 -17.85
C PRO A 50 4.64 -17.10 -16.95
N ARG A 51 4.89 -15.80 -17.13
CA ARG A 51 4.20 -14.73 -16.38
C ARG A 51 2.68 -14.79 -16.50
N GLN A 52 2.15 -15.11 -17.67
CA GLN A 52 0.70 -15.21 -17.88
C GLN A 52 0.03 -16.27 -16.99
N VAL A 53 0.71 -17.40 -16.76
CA VAL A 53 0.21 -18.47 -15.89
C VAL A 53 0.25 -18.03 -14.42
N LEU A 54 1.33 -17.36 -14.02
CA LEU A 54 1.46 -16.80 -12.67
C LEU A 54 0.40 -15.73 -12.39
N GLN A 55 0.13 -14.83 -13.34
CA GLN A 55 -0.92 -13.82 -13.22
C GLN A 55 -2.31 -14.43 -13.08
N ARG A 56 -2.63 -15.48 -13.85
CA ARG A 56 -3.94 -16.15 -13.75
C ARG A 56 -4.15 -16.85 -12.43
N MET A 57 -3.12 -17.54 -11.91
CA MET A 57 -3.25 -18.33 -10.69
C MET A 57 -3.06 -17.51 -9.41
N PHE A 58 -2.14 -16.54 -9.43
CA PHE A 58 -1.72 -15.80 -8.25
C PHE A 58 -1.99 -14.30 -8.34
N GLY A 59 -2.59 -13.80 -9.42
CA GLY A 59 -2.84 -12.38 -9.64
C GLY A 59 -3.52 -11.67 -8.47
N PRO A 60 -4.67 -12.15 -7.95
CA PRO A 60 -5.36 -11.52 -6.84
C PRO A 60 -4.52 -11.52 -5.55
N ARG A 61 -3.80 -12.62 -5.30
CA ARG A 61 -2.94 -12.76 -4.12
C ARG A 61 -1.73 -11.82 -4.20
N VAL A 62 -1.05 -11.78 -5.33
CA VAL A 62 0.09 -10.90 -5.57
C VAL A 62 -0.34 -9.42 -5.49
N ALA A 63 -1.52 -9.08 -5.99
CA ALA A 63 -2.05 -7.73 -5.88
C ALA A 63 -2.29 -7.33 -4.42
N ALA A 64 -2.89 -8.20 -3.62
CA ALA A 64 -3.09 -7.96 -2.19
C ALA A 64 -1.76 -7.85 -1.41
N ASP A 65 -0.82 -8.77 -1.66
CA ASP A 65 0.50 -8.76 -1.02
C ASP A 65 1.28 -7.48 -1.36
N VAL A 66 1.23 -7.04 -2.62
CA VAL A 66 1.89 -5.80 -3.07
C VAL A 66 1.18 -4.56 -2.53
N ALA A 67 -0.15 -4.54 -2.48
CA ALA A 67 -0.90 -3.43 -1.88
C ALA A 67 -0.52 -3.24 -0.42
N GLN A 68 -0.50 -4.33 0.37
CA GLN A 68 -0.10 -4.29 1.77
C GLN A 68 1.33 -3.79 1.93
N LYS A 69 2.26 -4.34 1.14
CA LYS A 69 3.67 -3.94 1.19
C LYS A 69 3.87 -2.47 0.83
N LEU A 70 3.15 -1.98 -0.18
CA LEU A 70 3.21 -0.56 -0.57
C LEU A 70 2.75 0.34 0.57
N VAL A 71 1.63 0.00 1.22
CA VAL A 71 1.11 0.72 2.38
C VAL A 71 2.12 0.72 3.52
N ASP A 72 2.68 -0.44 3.88
CA ASP A 72 3.64 -0.57 4.98
C ASP A 72 4.91 0.24 4.73
N GLU A 73 5.33 0.40 3.46
CA GLU A 73 6.49 1.22 3.08
C GLU A 73 6.18 2.72 2.98
N SER A 74 4.96 3.10 2.54
CA SER A 74 4.59 4.49 2.30
C SER A 74 4.04 5.17 3.53
N PHE A 75 3.22 4.50 4.34
CA PHE A 75 2.61 5.06 5.53
C PHE A 75 3.63 5.70 6.50
N PRO A 76 4.69 5.01 6.97
CA PRO A 76 5.65 5.62 7.88
C PRO A 76 6.40 6.80 7.27
N LYS A 77 6.62 6.80 5.94
CA LYS A 77 7.23 7.94 5.24
C LYS A 77 6.32 9.15 5.25
N VAL A 78 5.04 8.96 4.94
CA VAL A 78 4.04 10.04 4.95
C VAL A 78 3.88 10.63 6.34
N VAL A 79 3.77 9.77 7.35
CA VAL A 79 3.69 10.19 8.77
C VAL A 79 4.91 11.00 9.18
N SER A 80 6.12 10.57 8.78
CA SER A 80 7.36 11.28 9.05
C SER A 80 7.47 12.61 8.28
N GLU A 81 7.03 12.68 7.03
CA GLU A 81 7.03 13.89 6.20
C GLU A 81 6.05 14.95 6.75
N GLN A 82 4.91 14.49 7.26
CA GLN A 82 3.88 15.32 7.86
C GLN A 82 4.17 15.69 9.32
N GLN A 83 5.20 15.07 9.93
CA GLN A 83 5.53 15.18 11.36
C GLN A 83 4.36 14.89 12.30
N VAL A 84 3.41 14.07 11.86
CA VAL A 84 2.25 13.70 12.65
C VAL A 84 2.58 12.45 13.45
N GLN A 85 2.17 12.39 14.72
CA GLN A 85 2.33 11.19 15.54
C GLN A 85 0.97 10.53 15.74
N PRO A 86 0.70 9.40 15.07
CA PRO A 86 -0.53 8.64 15.31
C PRO A 86 -0.49 8.04 16.72
N VAL A 87 -1.56 8.25 17.48
CA VAL A 87 -1.72 7.75 18.85
C VAL A 87 -2.19 6.30 18.86
N ASN A 88 -2.92 5.91 17.82
CA ASN A 88 -3.47 4.57 17.64
C ASN A 88 -2.91 3.88 16.39
N ASN A 89 -3.21 2.58 16.26
CA ASN A 89 -2.97 1.88 15.00
C ASN A 89 -3.90 2.45 13.93
N PRO A 90 -3.37 2.89 12.77
CA PRO A 90 -4.18 3.44 11.70
C PRO A 90 -5.14 2.39 11.14
N ALA A 91 -6.39 2.77 10.93
CA ALA A 91 -7.32 2.02 10.10
C ALA A 91 -7.01 2.29 8.63
N ILE A 92 -6.44 1.31 7.95
CA ILE A 92 -6.03 1.41 6.55
C ILE A 92 -7.08 0.73 5.68
N GLU A 93 -7.68 1.51 4.79
CA GLU A 93 -8.60 1.04 3.75
C GLU A 93 -7.86 1.11 2.39
N PRO A 94 -7.23 0.01 1.94
CA PRO A 94 -6.61 -0.02 0.62
C PRO A 94 -7.67 -0.05 -0.48
N ALA A 95 -7.53 0.76 -1.51
CA ALA A 95 -8.37 0.65 -2.70
C ALA A 95 -8.00 -0.60 -3.52
N GLU A 96 -8.87 -1.03 -4.42
CA GLU A 96 -8.57 -2.14 -5.33
C GLU A 96 -7.35 -1.81 -6.20
N LEU A 97 -6.28 -2.59 -6.04
CA LEU A 97 -5.10 -2.47 -6.88
C LEU A 97 -5.39 -3.05 -8.27
N LYS A 98 -5.53 -2.16 -9.25
CA LYS A 98 -5.69 -2.52 -10.67
C LYS A 98 -4.35 -2.42 -11.39
N GLN A 99 -4.03 -3.43 -12.21
CA GLN A 99 -2.78 -3.44 -12.97
C GLN A 99 -2.74 -2.24 -13.93
N GLY A 100 -1.68 -1.44 -13.84
CA GLY A 100 -1.49 -0.26 -14.69
C GLY A 100 -2.20 1.02 -14.22
N ALA A 101 -2.98 0.95 -13.16
CA ALA A 101 -3.60 2.12 -12.53
C ALA A 101 -2.73 2.64 -11.36
N PRO A 102 -2.86 3.91 -10.97
CA PRO A 102 -2.36 4.38 -9.69
C PRO A 102 -3.05 3.62 -8.55
N PHE A 103 -2.33 3.43 -7.47
CA PHE A 103 -2.85 2.80 -6.26
C PHE A 103 -3.09 3.88 -5.21
N SER A 104 -4.31 3.97 -4.71
CA SER A 104 -4.66 4.86 -3.61
C SER A 104 -5.07 4.07 -2.38
N TYR A 105 -4.78 4.61 -1.21
CA TYR A 105 -5.28 4.07 0.05
C TYR A 105 -5.62 5.19 1.01
N LYS A 106 -6.59 4.92 1.89
CA LYS A 106 -6.99 5.83 2.96
C LYS A 106 -6.44 5.29 4.28
N ALA A 107 -5.76 6.13 5.04
CA ALA A 107 -5.32 5.81 6.39
C ALA A 107 -5.98 6.77 7.37
N ARG A 108 -6.86 6.25 8.23
CA ARG A 108 -7.49 7.01 9.31
C ARG A 108 -6.79 6.71 10.62
N PHE A 109 -6.39 7.74 11.33
CA PHE A 109 -5.76 7.59 12.64
C PHE A 109 -6.07 8.79 13.53
N GLU A 110 -5.86 8.59 14.82
CA GLU A 110 -6.07 9.60 15.84
C GLU A 110 -4.75 10.31 16.17
N VAL A 111 -4.83 11.62 16.35
CA VAL A 111 -3.70 12.49 16.70
C VAL A 111 -3.95 13.14 18.05
N VAL A 112 -2.86 13.48 18.75
CA VAL A 112 -2.95 14.27 19.97
C VAL A 112 -3.54 15.65 19.59
N PRO A 113 -4.61 16.10 20.26
CA PRO A 113 -5.16 17.41 20.00
C PRO A 113 -4.14 18.48 20.40
N GLU A 114 -4.03 19.54 19.60
CA GLU A 114 -3.31 20.74 20.02
C GLU A 114 -4.13 21.41 21.14
N ILE A 115 -3.63 21.34 22.37
CA ILE A 115 -4.23 22.04 23.50
C ILE A 115 -3.74 23.49 23.42
N GLU A 116 -4.61 24.40 22.98
CA GLU A 116 -4.35 25.83 23.20
C GLU A 116 -4.44 26.08 24.70
N SER A 117 -3.35 26.57 25.29
CA SER A 117 -3.34 27.06 26.66
C SER A 117 -4.32 28.23 26.77
N VAL A 118 -5.42 28.01 27.50
CA VAL A 118 -6.34 29.07 27.90
C VAL A 118 -5.60 29.93 28.92
N GLU A 119 -5.20 31.14 28.52
CA GLU A 119 -4.79 32.21 29.45
C GLU A 119 -5.98 32.74 30.26
#